data_AF-A0A382QZE4-F1
#
_entry.id   AF-A0A382QZE4-F1
#
_cell.length_a   1.000
_cell.length_b   1.000
_cell.length_c   1.000
_cell.angle_alpha   90.00
_cell.angle_beta   90.00
_cell.angle_gamma   90.00
#
_symmetry.space_group_name_H-M   'P 1'
#
loop_
_entity.id
_entity.type
_entity.pdbx_description
1 polymer ?
#
loop_
_entity_poly.entity_id
_entity_poly.type
_entity_poly.pdbx_seq_one_letter_code
_entity_poly.pdbx_strand_id
1 'polypeptide(L)'
;NALLACQISTGKAYVKGYEIEKIAPTFKDINKARDVENVNAGITTFDLGNYTVINNVYGTPDITAISGESTAYKTISLYDHFITTDGSVPTSGGLTLLPIGQARARAIEYDSGTIGTDDARYKIYLFDIKMFTILTLSGTPSPTLIANFATGGVKITGVDSGATGYVVNNIATTSGTKITVIKTSGRFSNGEKITASDSAETSQIVEDSGNTDLTLASVGGTNADDTRTFEQVRSMVMVDASAAAQNFTADLIQETPQRRANIINNLTLDGTDAGGANANNTFTQDEGDDDPSGGIIMERQLIPRLVNPEKNNALEKLSKSVVKTLL
;
A
#
# COMPACT_ATOMS: atom_id res chain seq x y z
N ASN A 1 -18.63 37.13 -22.38
CA ASN A 1 -20.07 37.46 -22.44
C ASN A 1 -20.72 37.22 -23.80
N ALA A 2 -21.05 35.96 -24.08
CA ALA A 2 -22.01 35.62 -25.13
C ALA A 2 -23.43 36.07 -24.73
N LEU A 3 -24.18 36.64 -25.67
CA LEU A 3 -25.57 37.07 -25.48
C LEU A 3 -26.54 35.91 -25.74
N LEU A 4 -27.64 35.85 -24.98
CA LEU A 4 -28.79 34.99 -25.24
C LEU A 4 -29.86 35.83 -25.93
N ALA A 5 -30.26 35.43 -27.14
CA ALA A 5 -31.37 36.05 -27.85
C ALA A 5 -32.69 35.43 -27.38
N CYS A 6 -33.55 36.23 -26.74
CA CYS A 6 -34.90 35.83 -26.39
C CYS A 6 -35.88 36.37 -27.44
N GLN A 7 -36.66 35.47 -28.05
CA GLN A 7 -37.78 35.86 -28.91
C GLN A 7 -39.00 36.19 -28.06
N ILE A 8 -39.49 37.42 -28.19
CA ILE A 8 -40.76 37.84 -27.58
C ILE A 8 -41.82 37.76 -28.67
N SER A 9 -42.76 36.84 -28.50
CA SER A 9 -43.89 36.61 -29.41
C SER A 9 -44.80 37.83 -29.55
N THR A 10 -45.61 37.85 -30.61
CA THR A 10 -46.60 38.91 -30.86
C THR A 10 -47.67 38.94 -29.78
N GLY A 11 -48.22 40.13 -29.54
CA GLY A 11 -49.27 40.30 -28.53
C GLY A 11 -49.48 41.74 -28.09
N LYS A 12 -50.48 41.91 -27.22
CA LYS A 12 -50.80 43.17 -26.57
C LYS A 12 -50.30 43.14 -25.12
N ALA A 13 -49.70 44.24 -24.69
CA ALA A 13 -49.30 44.40 -23.30
C ALA A 13 -49.47 45.86 -22.87
N TYR A 14 -49.73 46.08 -21.58
CA TYR A 14 -49.73 47.40 -20.99
C TYR A 14 -48.35 47.68 -20.38
N VAL A 15 -47.68 48.73 -20.86
CA VAL A 15 -46.39 49.15 -20.32
C VAL A 15 -46.55 50.55 -19.75
N LYS A 16 -46.39 50.68 -18.43
CA LYS A 16 -46.53 51.96 -17.70
C LYS A 16 -47.86 52.69 -17.95
N GLY A 17 -48.96 51.93 -18.08
CA GLY A 17 -50.31 52.47 -18.26
C GLY A 17 -50.75 52.73 -19.70
N TYR A 18 -49.88 52.51 -20.69
CA TYR A 18 -50.22 52.62 -22.12
C TYR A 18 -50.31 51.23 -22.77
N GLU A 19 -51.34 51.01 -23.58
CA GLU A 19 -51.47 49.80 -24.40
C GLU A 19 -50.47 49.85 -25.55
N ILE A 20 -49.66 48.80 -25.68
CA ILE A 20 -48.75 48.61 -26.80
C ILE A 20 -49.07 47.27 -27.46
N GLU A 21 -49.33 47.31 -28.76
CA GLU A 21 -49.57 46.12 -29.59
C GLU A 21 -48.37 45.87 -30.51
N LYS A 22 -47.86 44.64 -30.48
CA LYS A 22 -46.79 44.18 -31.38
C LYS A 22 -47.32 43.09 -32.31
N ILE A 23 -47.37 43.43 -33.59
CA ILE A 23 -47.84 42.56 -34.69
C ILE A 23 -46.76 41.64 -35.26
N ALA A 24 -45.49 41.85 -34.90
CA ALA A 24 -44.37 40.98 -35.27
C ALA A 24 -43.49 40.65 -34.04
N PRO A 25 -42.90 39.44 -33.97
CA PRO A 25 -42.06 39.06 -32.84
C PRO A 25 -40.80 39.94 -32.80
N THR A 26 -40.34 40.26 -31.59
CA THR A 26 -39.13 41.06 -31.39
C THR A 26 -38.08 40.25 -30.64
N PHE A 27 -36.84 40.27 -31.14
CA PHE A 27 -35.71 39.63 -30.48
C PHE A 27 -35.05 40.60 -29.52
N LYS A 28 -34.76 40.14 -28.31
CA LYS A 28 -34.01 40.91 -27.32
C LYS A 28 -32.85 40.08 -26.83
N ASP A 29 -31.65 40.63 -27.01
CA ASP A 29 -30.44 40.05 -26.45
C ASP A 29 -30.31 40.41 -24.98
N ILE A 30 -30.05 39.40 -24.16
CA ILE A 30 -29.75 39.52 -22.74
C ILE A 30 -28.40 38.86 -22.43
N ASN A 31 -27.72 39.35 -21.40
CA ASN A 31 -26.51 38.70 -20.92
C ASN A 31 -26.88 37.31 -20.35
N LYS A 32 -26.13 36.28 -20.75
CA LYS A 32 -26.28 34.94 -20.18
C LYS A 32 -25.94 34.97 -18.69
N ALA A 33 -26.69 34.20 -17.90
CA ALA A 33 -26.50 34.12 -16.45
C ALA A 33 -25.17 33.46 -16.02
N ARG A 34 -24.47 32.78 -16.93
CA ARG A 34 -23.18 32.13 -16.70
C ARG A 34 -22.27 32.37 -17.90
N ASP A 35 -21.04 32.82 -17.64
CA ASP A 35 -19.96 32.86 -18.63
C ASP A 35 -19.12 31.57 -18.53
N VAL A 36 -18.45 31.21 -19.60
CA VAL A 36 -17.50 30.09 -19.61
C VAL A 36 -16.12 30.62 -19.96
N GLU A 37 -15.11 30.19 -19.21
CA GLU A 37 -13.71 30.50 -19.49
C GLU A 37 -13.06 29.26 -20.09
N ASN A 38 -12.62 29.37 -21.34
CA ASN A 38 -11.88 28.30 -22.00
C ASN A 38 -10.40 28.50 -21.73
N VAL A 39 -9.84 27.70 -20.83
CA VAL A 39 -8.40 27.60 -20.62
C VAL A 39 -7.84 26.60 -21.63
N ASN A 40 -7.21 27.08 -22.71
CA ASN A 40 -6.49 26.23 -23.65
C ASN A 40 -5.13 25.84 -23.06
N ALA A 41 -4.80 24.54 -23.07
CA ALA A 41 -3.53 23.99 -22.58
C ALA A 41 -3.23 24.29 -21.09
N GLY A 42 -4.27 24.33 -20.24
CA GLY A 42 -4.05 24.26 -18.80
C GLY A 42 -3.42 22.92 -18.43
N ILE A 43 -2.14 22.93 -18.08
CA ILE A 43 -1.46 21.76 -17.53
C ILE A 43 -1.97 21.57 -16.09
N THR A 44 -2.90 20.64 -15.91
CA THR A 44 -3.27 20.17 -14.57
C THR A 44 -2.21 19.19 -14.11
N THR A 45 -1.34 19.61 -13.18
CA THR A 45 -0.40 18.68 -12.54
C THR A 45 -1.19 17.71 -11.67
N PHE A 46 -1.19 16.43 -12.04
CA PHE A 46 -1.81 15.36 -11.27
C PHE A 46 -0.73 14.72 -10.38
N ASP A 47 -0.97 14.70 -9.07
CA ASP A 47 -0.10 14.03 -8.11
C ASP A 47 -0.59 12.60 -7.92
N LEU A 48 0.16 11.63 -8.45
CA LEU A 48 -0.24 10.22 -8.43
C LEU A 48 -0.27 9.61 -7.01
N GLY A 49 0.38 10.26 -6.05
CA GLY A 49 0.41 9.86 -4.64
C GLY A 49 1.78 9.31 -4.21
N ASN A 50 1.76 8.41 -3.23
CA ASN A 50 2.96 7.77 -2.71
C ASN A 50 3.54 6.76 -3.72
N TYR A 51 4.86 6.63 -3.75
CA TYR A 51 5.56 5.66 -4.60
C TYR A 51 6.67 4.93 -3.86
N THR A 52 7.08 3.79 -4.38
CA THR A 52 8.37 3.15 -4.07
C THR A 52 9.13 2.95 -5.37
N VAL A 53 10.45 2.85 -5.28
CA VAL A 53 11.29 2.60 -6.46
C VAL A 53 11.53 1.10 -6.60
N ILE A 54 11.41 0.60 -7.82
CA ILE A 54 11.60 -0.80 -8.17
C ILE A 54 12.59 -0.96 -9.33
N ASN A 55 13.20 -2.12 -9.41
CA ASN A 55 14.02 -2.59 -10.54
C ASN A 55 13.65 -4.05 -10.85
N ASN A 56 14.40 -4.69 -11.76
CA ASN A 56 14.16 -6.07 -12.18
C ASN A 56 12.69 -6.31 -12.57
N VAL A 57 12.15 -5.42 -13.40
CA VAL A 57 10.73 -5.38 -13.74
C VAL A 57 10.43 -6.36 -14.87
N TYR A 58 9.58 -7.35 -14.58
CA TYR A 58 8.98 -8.24 -15.57
C TYR A 58 7.49 -7.99 -15.67
N GLY A 59 6.99 -7.88 -16.91
CA GLY A 59 5.58 -7.60 -17.19
C GLY A 59 5.14 -6.18 -16.79
N THR A 60 3.83 -5.95 -16.73
CA THR A 60 3.27 -4.68 -16.25
C THR A 60 2.20 -4.93 -15.20
N PRO A 61 2.16 -4.15 -14.11
CA PRO A 61 1.10 -4.30 -13.13
C PRO A 61 -0.24 -3.93 -13.74
N ASP A 62 -1.31 -4.55 -13.26
CA ASP A 62 -2.66 -4.17 -13.66
C ASP A 62 -3.04 -2.88 -12.92
N ILE A 63 -3.02 -1.79 -13.69
CA ILE A 63 -3.34 -0.44 -13.24
C ILE A 63 -4.73 0.01 -13.71
N THR A 64 -5.56 -0.91 -14.20
CA THR A 64 -6.76 -0.57 -14.94
C THR A 64 -8.05 -0.91 -14.21
N ALA A 65 -9.08 -0.10 -14.48
CA ALA A 65 -10.47 -0.38 -14.18
C ALA A 65 -11.26 -0.49 -15.49
N ILE A 66 -10.94 -1.51 -16.30
CA ILE A 66 -11.63 -1.74 -17.57
C ILE A 66 -13.02 -2.33 -17.29
N SER A 67 -14.06 -1.77 -17.91
CA SER A 67 -15.41 -2.32 -17.80
C SER A 67 -15.48 -3.70 -18.46
N GLY A 68 -15.94 -4.72 -17.72
CA GLY A 68 -16.07 -6.09 -18.22
C GLY A 68 -15.00 -7.05 -17.68
N GLU A 69 -13.94 -6.53 -17.05
CA GLU A 69 -13.01 -7.34 -16.26
C GLU A 69 -13.59 -7.66 -14.88
N SER A 70 -13.36 -8.88 -14.41
CA SER A 70 -13.90 -9.36 -13.12
C SER A 70 -13.25 -8.69 -11.91
N THR A 71 -12.03 -8.16 -12.06
CA THR A 71 -11.30 -7.51 -10.96
C THR A 71 -10.40 -6.39 -11.47
N ALA A 72 -10.83 -5.15 -11.25
CA ALA A 72 -9.98 -3.97 -11.46
C ALA A 72 -8.85 -3.92 -10.42
N TYR A 73 -7.68 -3.40 -10.81
CA TYR A 73 -6.48 -3.25 -9.95
C TYR A 73 -6.14 -4.54 -9.20
N LYS A 74 -5.67 -5.56 -9.91
CA LYS A 74 -5.33 -6.87 -9.30
C LYS A 74 -4.40 -6.72 -8.10
N THR A 75 -4.55 -7.63 -7.15
CA THR A 75 -3.75 -7.63 -5.92
C THR A 75 -2.30 -7.99 -6.23
N ILE A 76 -1.39 -7.20 -5.68
CA ILE A 76 0.04 -7.43 -5.69
C ILE A 76 0.44 -7.97 -4.32
N SER A 77 1.03 -9.16 -4.29
CA SER A 77 1.59 -9.79 -3.10
C SER A 77 3.00 -9.27 -2.84
N LEU A 78 3.34 -9.00 -1.59
CA LEU A 78 4.64 -8.46 -1.16
C LEU A 78 5.44 -9.54 -0.45
N TYR A 79 6.73 -9.67 -0.74
CA TYR A 79 7.59 -10.73 -0.18
C TYR A 79 8.85 -10.15 0.47
N ASP A 80 9.43 -10.89 1.41
CA ASP A 80 10.68 -10.53 2.10
C ASP A 80 11.96 -11.07 1.41
N HIS A 81 11.82 -11.63 0.21
CA HIS A 81 12.93 -12.11 -0.61
C HIS A 81 12.86 -11.48 -2.01
N PHE A 82 14.02 -11.31 -2.65
CA PHE A 82 14.11 -10.84 -4.03
C PHE A 82 13.61 -11.90 -5.01
N ILE A 83 13.17 -11.45 -6.18
CA ILE A 83 12.80 -12.34 -7.29
C ILE A 83 14.05 -13.12 -7.73
N THR A 84 13.85 -14.42 -7.94
CA THR A 84 14.90 -15.34 -8.43
C THR A 84 14.68 -15.72 -9.89
N THR A 85 13.42 -15.78 -10.30
CA THR A 85 13.00 -16.07 -11.67
C THR A 85 11.87 -15.13 -12.04
N ASP A 86 12.02 -14.45 -13.17
CA ASP A 86 11.03 -13.52 -13.71
C ASP A 86 9.64 -14.15 -13.83
N GLY A 87 8.62 -13.36 -13.50
CA GLY A 87 7.22 -13.80 -13.57
C GLY A 87 6.86 -14.86 -12.53
N SER A 88 7.76 -15.22 -11.61
CA SER A 88 7.54 -16.28 -10.61
C SER A 88 7.55 -15.73 -9.18
N VAL A 89 6.85 -16.43 -8.30
CA VAL A 89 6.91 -16.16 -6.84
C VAL A 89 8.32 -16.47 -6.33
N PRO A 90 8.92 -15.65 -5.45
CA PRO A 90 10.23 -15.92 -4.90
C PRO A 90 10.26 -17.24 -4.12
N THR A 91 11.39 -17.94 -4.23
CA THR A 91 11.62 -19.23 -3.55
C THR A 91 12.83 -19.14 -2.65
N SER A 92 12.82 -19.91 -1.56
CA SER A 92 13.98 -20.08 -0.67
C SER A 92 14.08 -21.55 -0.26
N GLY A 93 15.27 -22.13 -0.35
CA GLY A 93 15.47 -23.56 -0.06
C GLY A 93 14.62 -24.51 -0.94
N GLY A 94 14.23 -24.07 -2.14
CA GLY A 94 13.37 -24.84 -3.05
C GLY A 94 11.86 -24.79 -2.75
N LEU A 95 11.43 -23.97 -1.79
CA LEU A 95 10.02 -23.79 -1.44
C LEU A 95 9.53 -22.40 -1.84
N THR A 96 8.30 -22.34 -2.36
CA THR A 96 7.59 -21.09 -2.60
C THR A 96 7.31 -20.39 -1.28
N LEU A 97 7.65 -19.11 -1.21
CA LEU A 97 7.46 -18.32 0.00
C LEU A 97 6.02 -17.84 0.14
N LEU A 98 5.60 -17.62 1.39
CA LEU A 98 4.36 -16.94 1.68
C LEU A 98 4.58 -15.41 1.64
N PRO A 99 3.63 -14.65 1.09
CA PRO A 99 3.73 -13.20 1.12
C PRO A 99 3.61 -12.65 2.54
N ILE A 100 4.24 -11.49 2.77
CA ILE A 100 4.28 -10.76 4.03
C ILE A 100 3.33 -9.54 4.03
N GLY A 101 2.70 -9.28 2.89
CA GLY A 101 1.74 -8.19 2.73
C GLY A 101 1.07 -8.22 1.36
N GLN A 102 0.16 -7.30 1.17
CA GLN A 102 -0.53 -7.09 -0.10
C GLN A 102 -0.69 -5.61 -0.39
N ALA A 103 -0.75 -5.25 -1.66
CA ALA A 103 -0.99 -3.90 -2.15
C ALA A 103 -1.71 -3.95 -3.51
N ARG A 104 -1.98 -2.78 -4.09
CA ARG A 104 -2.43 -2.60 -5.47
C ARG A 104 -1.62 -1.47 -6.11
N ALA A 105 -1.43 -1.52 -7.42
CA ALA A 105 -0.74 -0.47 -8.16
C ALA A 105 -1.74 0.47 -8.83
N ARG A 106 -1.50 1.78 -8.68
CA ARG A 106 -2.23 2.84 -9.39
C ARG A 106 -1.58 3.19 -10.71
N ALA A 107 -0.26 3.13 -10.75
CA ALA A 107 0.55 3.51 -11.90
C ALA A 107 1.99 3.00 -11.75
N ILE A 108 2.69 2.94 -12.87
CA ILE A 108 4.14 2.72 -12.96
C ILE A 108 4.73 3.76 -13.92
N GLU A 109 5.86 4.35 -13.54
CA GLU A 109 6.52 5.42 -14.28
C GLU A 109 8.02 5.11 -14.37
N TYR A 110 8.62 5.32 -15.54
CA TYR A 110 10.07 5.21 -15.70
C TYR A 110 10.79 6.32 -14.94
N ASP A 111 11.85 5.96 -14.21
CA ASP A 111 12.66 6.92 -13.44
C ASP A 111 14.05 7.12 -14.07
N SER A 112 14.82 6.05 -14.24
CA SER A 112 16.21 6.11 -14.70
C SER A 112 16.75 4.75 -15.16
N GLY A 113 17.95 4.73 -15.77
CA GLY A 113 18.62 3.51 -16.23
C GLY A 113 18.47 3.25 -17.74
N THR A 114 18.70 1.99 -18.14
CA THR A 114 18.51 1.57 -19.54
C THR A 114 17.25 0.73 -19.63
N ILE A 115 16.22 1.26 -20.30
CA ILE A 115 14.91 0.58 -20.43
C ILE A 115 15.10 -0.83 -21.01
N GLY A 116 14.43 -1.82 -20.41
CA GLY A 116 14.50 -3.23 -20.83
C GLY A 116 15.68 -4.00 -20.24
N THR A 117 16.37 -3.45 -19.24
CA THR A 117 17.38 -4.15 -18.44
C THR A 117 16.91 -4.26 -16.98
N ASP A 118 17.46 -5.22 -16.25
CA ASP A 118 17.09 -5.45 -14.83
C ASP A 118 17.51 -4.27 -13.93
N ASP A 119 18.45 -3.44 -14.39
CA ASP A 119 18.90 -2.21 -13.72
C ASP A 119 17.98 -1.00 -13.98
N ALA A 120 17.01 -1.11 -14.89
CA ALA A 120 16.05 -0.06 -15.15
C ALA A 120 15.21 0.23 -13.89
N ARG A 121 15.16 1.50 -13.49
CA ARG A 121 14.45 1.95 -12.29
C ARG A 121 13.10 2.53 -12.68
N TYR A 122 12.08 2.11 -11.94
CA TYR A 122 10.71 2.60 -12.10
C TYR A 122 10.15 3.04 -10.76
N LYS A 123 9.31 4.08 -10.78
CA LYS A 123 8.44 4.45 -9.65
C LYS A 123 7.14 3.68 -9.81
N ILE A 124 6.77 2.90 -8.79
CA ILE A 124 5.45 2.28 -8.72
C ILE A 124 4.64 2.95 -7.61
N TYR A 125 3.44 3.39 -7.97
CA TYR A 125 2.52 4.08 -7.08
C TYR A 125 1.57 3.06 -6.46
N LEU A 126 1.78 2.74 -5.18
CA LEU A 126 1.05 1.70 -4.48
C LEU A 126 -0.09 2.27 -3.63
N PHE A 127 -1.21 1.58 -3.56
CA PHE A 127 -2.31 1.91 -2.66
C PHE A 127 -2.88 0.65 -1.99
N ASP A 128 -3.72 0.85 -0.97
CA ASP A 128 -4.35 -0.24 -0.21
C ASP A 128 -3.33 -1.25 0.37
N ILE A 129 -2.18 -0.72 0.76
CA ILE A 129 -1.05 -1.47 1.32
C ILE A 129 -1.44 -2.00 2.70
N LYS A 130 -1.42 -3.32 2.86
CA LYS A 130 -1.70 -4.01 4.12
C LYS A 130 -0.61 -5.02 4.38
N MET A 131 0.18 -4.79 5.44
CA MET A 131 1.13 -5.78 5.91
C MET A 131 0.43 -6.84 6.74
N PHE A 132 0.97 -8.06 6.69
CA PHE A 132 0.40 -9.21 7.39
C PHE A 132 0.95 -9.31 8.80
N THR A 133 0.13 -9.85 9.68
CA THR A 133 0.54 -10.31 11.01
C THR A 133 0.36 -11.82 11.05
N ILE A 134 1.44 -12.53 11.37
CA ILE A 134 1.42 -13.98 11.47
C ILE A 134 1.27 -14.36 12.95
N LEU A 135 0.19 -15.07 13.24
CA LEU A 135 -0.09 -15.64 14.55
C LEU A 135 0.30 -17.12 14.51
N THR A 136 1.03 -17.59 15.51
CA THR A 136 1.37 -19.01 15.65
C THR A 136 0.64 -19.60 16.83
N LEU A 137 -0.08 -20.69 16.61
CA LEU A 137 -0.81 -21.42 17.64
C LEU A 137 0.07 -22.48 18.29
N SER A 138 -0.27 -22.83 19.54
CA SER A 138 0.38 -23.89 20.32
C SER A 138 0.15 -25.30 19.77
N GLY A 139 -0.78 -25.45 18.82
CA GLY A 139 -1.15 -26.72 18.20
C GLY A 139 -1.93 -26.50 16.90
N THR A 140 -2.29 -27.60 16.24
CA THR A 140 -3.06 -27.56 14.99
C THR A 140 -4.54 -27.34 15.29
N PRO A 141 -5.21 -26.34 14.70
CA PRO A 141 -6.64 -26.12 14.87
C PRO A 141 -7.49 -27.29 14.40
N SER A 142 -8.72 -27.36 14.91
CA SER A 142 -9.71 -28.31 14.43
C SER A 142 -9.93 -28.19 12.91
N PRO A 143 -10.09 -29.32 12.18
CA PRO A 143 -10.25 -29.28 10.71
C PRO A 143 -11.43 -28.42 10.24
N THR A 144 -12.50 -28.33 11.03
CA THR A 144 -13.69 -27.51 10.75
C THR A 144 -13.33 -26.02 10.72
N LEU A 145 -12.49 -25.56 11.64
CA LEU A 145 -12.05 -24.18 11.68
C LEU A 145 -11.15 -23.83 10.49
N ILE A 146 -10.26 -24.77 10.09
CA ILE A 146 -9.42 -24.62 8.88
C ILE A 146 -10.28 -24.48 7.62
N ALA A 147 -11.36 -25.27 7.51
CA ALA A 147 -12.30 -25.17 6.40
C ALA A 147 -13.01 -23.81 6.35
N ASN A 148 -13.40 -23.27 7.50
CA ASN A 148 -14.01 -21.96 7.59
C ASN A 148 -13.04 -20.83 7.19
N PHE A 149 -11.77 -20.97 7.55
CA PHE A 149 -10.73 -20.00 7.22
C PHE A 149 -10.36 -20.02 5.72
N ALA A 150 -10.77 -21.03 4.94
CA ALA A 150 -10.39 -21.20 3.54
C ALA A 150 -10.72 -19.99 2.65
N THR A 151 -11.81 -19.27 2.96
CA THR A 151 -12.26 -18.11 2.18
C THR A 151 -11.68 -16.78 2.71
N GLY A 152 -11.05 -16.81 3.89
CA GLY A 152 -10.62 -15.60 4.62
C GLY A 152 -11.78 -14.77 5.15
N GLY A 153 -11.48 -13.57 5.68
CA GLY A 153 -12.47 -12.61 6.17
C GLY A 153 -12.99 -12.86 7.58
N VAL A 154 -12.59 -13.98 8.20
CA VAL A 154 -12.92 -14.30 9.59
C VAL A 154 -12.24 -13.32 10.54
N LYS A 155 -13.00 -12.77 11.49
CA LYS A 155 -12.44 -11.89 12.51
C LYS A 155 -11.89 -12.74 13.66
N ILE A 156 -10.62 -12.55 13.95
CA ILE A 156 -9.93 -13.09 15.12
C ILE A 156 -9.90 -12.02 16.21
N THR A 157 -10.17 -12.42 17.46
CA THR A 157 -10.08 -11.53 18.63
C THR A 157 -9.28 -12.20 19.75
N GLY A 158 -8.27 -11.52 20.29
CA GLY A 158 -7.55 -11.95 21.49
C GLY A 158 -8.43 -11.86 22.72
N VAL A 159 -8.48 -12.93 23.52
CA VAL A 159 -9.36 -13.01 24.70
C VAL A 159 -8.91 -12.04 25.79
N ASP A 160 -7.61 -11.92 26.01
CA ASP A 160 -7.04 -11.08 27.06
C ASP A 160 -6.72 -9.67 26.55
N SER A 161 -6.06 -9.59 25.39
CA SER A 161 -5.61 -8.32 24.81
C SER A 161 -6.73 -7.50 24.16
N GLY A 162 -7.84 -8.14 23.76
CA GLY A 162 -8.86 -7.54 22.90
C GLY A 162 -8.35 -7.18 21.50
N ALA A 163 -7.14 -7.61 21.13
CA ALA A 163 -6.57 -7.34 19.82
C ALA A 163 -7.41 -8.02 18.73
N THR A 164 -7.61 -7.36 17.59
CA THR A 164 -8.43 -7.91 16.50
C THR A 164 -7.66 -7.97 15.20
N GLY A 165 -7.95 -8.95 14.35
CA GLY A 165 -7.45 -9.01 12.96
C GLY A 165 -8.40 -9.83 12.07
N TYR A 166 -8.20 -9.77 10.76
CA TYR A 166 -9.01 -10.54 9.80
C TYR A 166 -8.16 -11.56 9.06
N VAL A 167 -8.58 -12.82 9.04
CA VAL A 167 -7.85 -13.91 8.37
C VAL A 167 -7.72 -13.63 6.88
N VAL A 168 -6.50 -13.80 6.37
CA VAL A 168 -6.20 -13.85 4.94
C VAL A 168 -5.79 -15.27 4.61
N ASN A 169 -6.50 -15.90 3.67
CA ASN A 169 -6.18 -17.25 3.20
C ASN A 169 -6.16 -17.36 1.67
N ASN A 170 -6.78 -16.41 0.97
CA ASN A 170 -6.74 -16.32 -0.49
C ASN A 170 -5.38 -15.88 -1.06
N ILE A 171 -4.52 -15.28 -0.22
CA ILE A 171 -3.22 -14.71 -0.63
C ILE A 171 -2.06 -15.34 0.15
N ALA A 172 -2.22 -15.57 1.46
CA ALA A 172 -1.26 -16.27 2.30
C ALA A 172 -1.96 -17.45 2.98
N THR A 173 -1.57 -18.68 2.65
CA THR A 173 -2.25 -19.86 3.17
C THR A 173 -2.08 -19.98 4.68
N THR A 174 -3.20 -19.93 5.41
CA THR A 174 -3.25 -20.29 6.83
C THR A 174 -3.14 -21.82 6.92
N SER A 175 -2.06 -22.33 7.51
CA SER A 175 -1.72 -23.75 7.47
C SER A 175 -1.00 -24.22 8.73
N GLY A 176 -1.25 -25.47 9.09
CA GLY A 176 -0.72 -26.07 10.32
C GLY A 176 -1.13 -25.24 11.53
N THR A 177 -0.14 -24.63 12.19
CA THR A 177 -0.33 -23.80 13.37
C THR A 177 -0.33 -22.29 13.08
N LYS A 178 -0.12 -21.87 11.82
CA LYS A 178 0.03 -20.45 11.47
C LYS A 178 -1.25 -19.88 10.90
N ILE A 179 -1.72 -18.78 11.46
CA ILE A 179 -2.83 -17.95 10.95
C ILE A 179 -2.27 -16.62 10.49
N THR A 180 -2.57 -16.23 9.26
CA THR A 180 -2.17 -14.92 8.73
C THR A 180 -3.36 -13.96 8.81
N VAL A 181 -3.17 -12.80 9.45
CA VAL A 181 -4.22 -11.78 9.61
C VAL A 181 -3.80 -10.40 9.06
N ILE A 182 -4.79 -9.60 8.66
CA ILE A 182 -4.63 -8.19 8.25
C ILE A 182 -5.47 -7.25 9.11
N LYS A 183 -5.20 -5.95 8.97
CA LYS A 183 -5.92 -4.85 9.65
C LYS A 183 -5.96 -5.09 11.16
N THR A 184 -4.80 -5.43 11.71
CA THR A 184 -4.66 -5.65 13.14
C THR A 184 -4.89 -4.35 13.91
N SER A 185 -5.64 -4.44 15.00
CA SER A 185 -5.86 -3.34 15.94
C SER A 185 -5.56 -3.86 17.34
N GLY A 186 -4.69 -3.17 18.08
CA GLY A 186 -4.10 -3.71 19.30
C GLY A 186 -2.95 -4.68 19.00
N ARG A 187 -2.43 -5.30 20.06
CA ARG A 187 -1.32 -6.25 20.00
C ARG A 187 -1.69 -7.55 20.68
N PHE A 188 -1.48 -8.68 20.02
CA PHE A 188 -1.74 -9.98 20.62
C PHE A 188 -0.65 -10.31 21.65
N SER A 189 -1.04 -10.99 22.73
CA SER A 189 -0.20 -11.35 23.86
C SER A 189 0.26 -12.81 23.78
N ASN A 190 1.46 -13.08 24.29
CA ASN A 190 1.98 -14.45 24.34
C ASN A 190 1.13 -15.31 25.29
N GLY A 191 0.79 -16.52 24.86
CA GLY A 191 0.01 -17.48 25.66
C GLY A 191 -1.48 -17.15 25.76
N GLU A 192 -1.96 -16.07 25.14
CA GLU A 192 -3.40 -15.77 25.16
C GLU A 192 -4.16 -16.72 24.23
N LYS A 193 -5.45 -16.91 24.53
CA LYS A 193 -6.39 -17.58 23.62
C LYS A 193 -6.96 -16.59 22.62
N ILE A 194 -7.42 -17.09 21.49
CA ILE A 194 -8.12 -16.29 20.48
C ILE A 194 -9.51 -16.87 20.21
N THR A 195 -10.45 -15.99 19.88
CA THR A 195 -11.76 -16.37 19.35
C THR A 195 -11.83 -16.10 17.86
N ALA A 196 -12.61 -16.93 17.15
CA ALA A 196 -12.94 -16.75 15.75
C ALA A 196 -14.43 -16.46 15.60
N SER A 197 -14.79 -15.42 14.84
CA SER A 197 -16.17 -14.95 14.71
C SER A 197 -17.15 -15.94 14.09
N ASP A 198 -16.64 -16.95 13.40
CA ASP A 198 -17.39 -18.01 12.73
C ASP A 198 -17.17 -19.38 13.40
N SER A 199 -16.56 -19.40 14.59
CA SER A 199 -16.40 -20.61 15.37
C SER A 199 -17.76 -21.17 15.78
N ALA A 200 -17.95 -22.46 15.59
CA ALA A 200 -19.10 -23.20 16.07
C ALA A 200 -18.96 -23.63 17.55
N GLU A 201 -17.78 -23.41 18.14
CA GLU A 201 -17.51 -23.76 19.53
C GLU A 201 -18.29 -22.87 20.49
N THR A 202 -18.70 -23.42 21.64
CA THR A 202 -19.57 -22.72 22.62
C THR A 202 -18.91 -21.44 23.14
N SER A 203 -17.59 -21.45 23.32
CA SER A 203 -16.78 -20.32 23.80
C SER A 203 -16.27 -19.42 22.65
N GLN A 204 -16.47 -19.84 21.40
CA GLN A 204 -15.83 -19.33 20.18
C GLN A 204 -14.30 -19.38 20.18
N ILE A 205 -13.69 -19.98 21.21
CA ILE A 205 -12.23 -20.12 21.31
C ILE A 205 -11.76 -21.10 20.23
N VAL A 206 -10.58 -20.82 19.70
CA VAL A 206 -9.92 -21.71 18.75
C VAL A 206 -9.38 -22.93 19.49
N GLU A 207 -9.86 -24.11 19.12
CA GLU A 207 -9.54 -25.40 19.76
C GLU A 207 -8.91 -26.37 18.75
N ASP A 208 -8.22 -27.40 19.24
CA ASP A 208 -7.76 -28.54 18.43
C ASP A 208 -8.87 -29.59 18.20
N SER A 209 -8.55 -30.69 17.51
CA SER A 209 -9.51 -31.78 17.27
C SER A 209 -9.90 -32.58 18.52
N GLY A 210 -9.20 -32.35 19.64
CA GLY A 210 -9.50 -32.93 20.95
C GLY A 210 -10.26 -31.97 21.87
N ASN A 211 -10.76 -30.85 21.34
CA ASN A 211 -11.44 -29.77 22.07
C ASN A 211 -10.56 -29.16 23.18
N THR A 212 -9.25 -29.10 22.92
CA THR A 212 -8.31 -28.39 23.79
C THR A 212 -8.09 -26.98 23.24
N ASP A 213 -8.32 -25.98 24.09
CA ASP A 213 -8.05 -24.57 23.77
C ASP A 213 -6.61 -24.36 23.32
N LEU A 214 -6.46 -23.75 22.15
CA LEU A 214 -5.17 -23.34 21.63
C LEU A 214 -4.81 -21.93 22.11
N THR A 215 -3.53 -21.73 22.32
CA THR A 215 -2.97 -20.43 22.73
C THR A 215 -2.00 -19.92 21.67
N LEU A 216 -1.75 -18.61 21.67
CA LEU A 216 -0.72 -18.03 20.82
C LEU A 216 0.67 -18.35 21.37
N ALA A 217 1.44 -19.09 20.59
CA ALA A 217 2.83 -19.39 20.87
C ALA A 217 3.74 -18.25 20.40
N SER A 218 4.74 -17.91 21.22
CA SER A 218 5.80 -16.99 20.80
C SER A 218 6.73 -17.68 19.80
N VAL A 219 6.93 -17.08 18.62
CA VAL A 219 7.96 -17.56 17.68
C VAL A 219 9.29 -16.92 18.06
N GLY A 220 10.33 -17.73 18.29
CA GLY A 220 11.67 -17.23 18.64
C GLY A 220 11.74 -16.48 19.99
N GLY A 221 10.73 -16.64 20.86
CA GLY A 221 10.75 -16.12 22.23
C GLY A 221 10.45 -14.63 22.41
N THR A 222 10.04 -13.89 21.36
CA THR A 222 9.76 -12.44 21.49
C THR A 222 8.26 -12.15 21.56
N ASN A 223 7.50 -12.40 20.49
CA ASN A 223 6.07 -12.05 20.43
C ASN A 223 5.24 -13.14 19.72
N ALA A 224 3.97 -13.23 20.10
CA ALA A 224 2.93 -14.10 19.53
C ALA A 224 2.42 -13.58 18.19
N ASP A 225 2.52 -12.26 17.97
CA ASP A 225 2.25 -11.60 16.71
C ASP A 225 3.54 -11.18 15.98
N ASP A 226 3.82 -11.84 14.86
CA ASP A 226 4.84 -11.41 13.90
C ASP A 226 4.20 -10.45 12.89
N THR A 227 4.07 -9.18 13.29
CA THR A 227 3.60 -8.10 12.40
C THR A 227 4.73 -7.66 11.48
N ARG A 228 4.54 -7.91 10.18
CA ARG A 228 5.49 -7.51 9.14
C ARG A 228 5.38 -6.02 8.83
N THR A 229 6.49 -5.45 8.37
CA THR A 229 6.57 -4.03 8.01
C THR A 229 7.01 -3.87 6.56
N PHE A 230 6.66 -2.74 5.94
CA PHE A 230 7.03 -2.48 4.55
C PHE A 230 8.56 -2.47 4.34
N GLU A 231 9.33 -2.12 5.38
CA GLU A 231 10.80 -2.13 5.39
C GLU A 231 11.40 -3.53 5.20
N GLN A 232 10.62 -4.59 5.41
CA GLN A 232 11.04 -5.97 5.20
C GLN A 232 10.77 -6.45 3.76
N VAL A 233 10.03 -5.70 2.95
CA VAL A 233 9.69 -6.09 1.59
C VAL A 233 10.94 -6.05 0.68
N ARG A 234 11.08 -7.01 -0.22
CA ARG A 234 12.18 -7.12 -1.18
C ARG A 234 11.68 -7.28 -2.60
N SER A 235 10.53 -7.92 -2.78
CA SER A 235 9.89 -8.03 -4.09
C SER A 235 8.38 -7.94 -4.02
N MET A 236 7.79 -7.79 -5.20
CA MET A 236 6.36 -7.77 -5.42
C MET A 236 5.98 -8.69 -6.58
N VAL A 237 4.86 -9.39 -6.44
CA VAL A 237 4.36 -10.34 -7.43
C VAL A 237 2.87 -10.14 -7.63
N MET A 238 2.46 -9.98 -8.87
CA MET A 238 1.07 -10.05 -9.30
C MET A 238 0.92 -11.28 -10.19
N VAL A 239 0.15 -12.27 -9.72
CA VAL A 239 -0.14 -13.46 -10.50
C VAL A 239 -1.39 -13.26 -11.34
N ASP A 240 -1.30 -13.61 -12.62
CA ASP A 240 -2.45 -13.77 -13.49
C ASP A 240 -2.86 -15.25 -13.53
N ALA A 241 -4.07 -15.53 -13.04
CA ALA A 241 -4.58 -16.90 -12.96
C ALA A 241 -4.84 -17.55 -14.33
N SER A 242 -4.96 -16.75 -15.39
CA SER A 242 -5.27 -17.20 -16.75
C SER A 242 -4.02 -17.38 -17.60
N ALA A 243 -2.91 -16.69 -17.27
CA ALA A 243 -1.65 -16.80 -18.01
C ALA A 243 -0.42 -16.35 -17.19
N ALA A 244 0.41 -17.29 -16.75
CA ALA A 244 1.64 -17.00 -16.00
C ALA A 244 2.62 -16.07 -16.75
N ALA A 245 2.60 -16.05 -18.09
CA ALA A 245 3.40 -15.13 -18.89
C ALA A 245 3.01 -13.66 -18.71
N GLN A 246 1.80 -13.40 -18.18
CA GLN A 246 1.27 -12.05 -17.89
C GLN A 246 1.48 -11.67 -16.41
N ASN A 247 2.21 -12.47 -15.65
CA ASN A 247 2.59 -12.11 -14.28
C ASN A 247 3.43 -10.85 -14.30
N PHE A 248 3.27 -10.04 -13.26
CA PHE A 248 4.17 -8.93 -12.99
C PHE A 248 5.04 -9.27 -11.79
N THR A 249 6.35 -9.08 -11.93
CA THR A 249 7.31 -9.19 -10.82
C THR A 249 8.26 -8.01 -10.83
N ALA A 250 8.65 -7.55 -9.66
CA ALA A 250 9.66 -6.52 -9.52
C ALA A 250 10.33 -6.58 -8.15
N ASP A 251 11.58 -6.14 -8.09
CA ASP A 251 12.33 -5.99 -6.85
C ASP A 251 12.24 -4.56 -6.33
N LEU A 252 12.13 -4.40 -5.01
CA LEU A 252 12.13 -3.09 -4.38
C LEU A 252 13.57 -2.65 -4.18
N ILE A 253 13.89 -1.45 -4.65
CA ILE A 253 15.20 -0.86 -4.44
C ILE A 253 15.33 -0.46 -2.98
N GLN A 254 16.43 -0.89 -2.37
CA GLN A 254 16.73 -0.55 -0.99
C GLN A 254 17.51 0.76 -0.94
N GLU A 255 17.01 1.70 -0.15
CA GLU A 255 17.59 3.01 0.05
C GLU A 255 18.10 3.16 1.48
N THR A 256 18.90 4.19 1.71
CA THR A 256 19.28 4.58 3.06
C THR A 256 18.06 5.08 3.83
N PRO A 257 17.81 4.58 5.06
CA PRO A 257 16.73 5.09 5.90
C PRO A 257 16.84 6.61 6.05
N GLN A 258 15.74 7.34 5.78
CA GLN A 258 15.69 8.76 6.11
C GLN A 258 15.60 8.90 7.63
N ARG A 259 16.73 9.20 8.26
CA ARG A 259 16.79 9.51 9.69
C ARG A 259 16.45 10.98 9.92
N ARG A 260 16.03 11.30 11.14
CA ARG A 260 15.90 12.70 11.58
C ARG A 260 17.25 13.39 11.40
N ALA A 261 17.25 14.67 11.03
CA ALA A 261 18.45 15.45 10.68
C ALA A 261 19.59 15.42 11.73
N ASN A 262 19.30 15.05 12.98
CA ASN A 262 20.25 15.06 14.10
C ASN A 262 20.81 13.68 14.47
N ILE A 263 20.53 12.62 13.69
CA ILE A 263 21.15 11.30 13.91
C ILE A 263 22.36 11.18 12.99
N ILE A 264 23.54 11.46 13.54
CA ILE A 264 24.82 11.24 12.87
C ILE A 264 25.18 9.77 13.05
N ASN A 265 25.49 9.06 11.96
CA ASN A 265 26.06 7.70 12.01
C ASN A 265 27.55 7.76 12.39
N ASN A 266 27.87 8.34 13.55
CA ASN A 266 29.22 8.26 14.08
C ASN A 266 29.31 7.10 15.08
N LEU A 267 30.43 6.38 15.03
CA LEU A 267 30.84 5.51 16.11
C LEU A 267 31.57 6.39 17.12
N THR A 268 30.95 6.65 18.27
CA THR A 268 31.63 7.29 19.40
C THR A 268 32.25 6.21 20.28
N LEU A 269 33.58 6.10 20.25
CA LEU A 269 34.34 5.28 21.20
C LEU A 269 34.76 6.19 22.37
N ASP A 270 34.08 6.07 23.50
CA ASP A 270 34.47 6.76 24.74
C ASP A 270 35.46 5.89 25.51
N GLY A 271 36.72 6.32 25.54
CA GLY A 271 37.79 5.65 26.25
C GLY A 271 37.91 6.05 27.72
N THR A 272 37.01 6.89 28.26
CA THR A 272 37.16 7.49 29.59
C THR A 272 37.29 6.43 30.69
N ASP A 273 38.41 6.44 31.39
CA ASP A 273 38.67 5.61 32.56
C ASP A 273 38.15 6.28 33.84
N ALA A 274 38.12 5.54 34.95
CA ALA A 274 37.65 6.04 36.23
C ALA A 274 38.48 7.21 36.80
N GLY A 275 39.69 7.46 36.26
CA GLY A 275 40.56 8.55 36.65
C GLY A 275 40.32 9.83 35.84
N GLY A 276 39.54 9.79 34.76
CA GLY A 276 39.20 10.94 33.93
C GLY A 276 40.38 11.52 33.14
N ALA A 277 41.54 10.88 33.15
CA ALA A 277 42.76 11.37 32.50
C ALA A 277 42.66 11.37 30.96
N ASN A 278 41.79 10.52 30.43
CA ASN A 278 41.49 10.34 29.02
C ASN A 278 40.07 10.80 28.65
N ALA A 279 39.45 11.64 29.51
CA ALA A 279 38.15 12.24 29.22
C ALA A 279 38.21 13.08 27.94
N ASN A 280 37.25 12.87 27.04
CA ASN A 280 37.16 13.48 25.70
C ASN A 280 38.26 13.08 24.70
N ASN A 281 39.00 12.00 24.96
CA ASN A 281 39.92 11.49 23.95
C ASN A 281 39.11 10.93 22.76
N THR A 282 39.28 11.55 21.58
CA THR A 282 38.59 11.13 20.37
C THR A 282 39.51 10.28 19.51
N PHE A 283 39.03 9.11 19.09
CA PHE A 283 39.69 8.35 18.04
C PHE A 283 39.58 9.15 16.74
N THR A 284 40.71 9.72 16.29
CA THR A 284 40.84 10.38 14.98
C THR A 284 41.57 9.43 14.05
N GLN A 285 40.97 9.11 12.90
CA GLN A 285 41.67 8.38 11.84
C GLN A 285 42.67 9.33 11.18
N ASP A 286 43.85 8.79 10.90
CA ASP A 286 45.03 9.48 10.40
C ASP A 286 44.71 10.39 9.19
N GLU A 287 44.88 11.70 9.35
CA GLU A 287 44.91 12.64 8.23
C GLU A 287 46.36 12.75 7.75
N GLY A 288 46.79 11.90 6.81
CA GLY A 288 48.14 12.04 6.24
C GLY A 288 48.76 10.87 5.47
N ASP A 289 48.15 9.69 5.41
CA ASP A 289 48.72 8.55 4.66
C ASP A 289 48.21 8.49 3.20
N ASP A 290 49.06 8.05 2.27
CA ASP A 290 48.79 7.93 0.82
C ASP A 290 47.75 6.81 0.50
N ASP A 291 47.29 6.08 1.51
CA ASP A 291 46.20 5.10 1.43
C ASP A 291 45.08 5.41 2.44
N PRO A 292 44.05 6.19 2.05
CA PRO A 292 42.94 6.56 2.93
C PRO A 292 41.92 5.42 3.17
N SER A 293 42.28 4.15 2.92
CA SER A 293 41.34 3.01 3.04
C SER A 293 41.14 2.48 4.47
N GLY A 294 41.86 3.01 5.46
CA GLY A 294 41.87 2.53 6.86
C GLY A 294 40.68 2.92 7.74
N GLY A 295 39.46 3.06 7.19
CA GLY A 295 38.31 3.54 7.94
C GLY A 295 37.39 2.47 8.53
N ILE A 296 36.90 2.67 9.76
CA ILE A 296 35.74 1.94 10.29
C ILE A 296 34.48 2.45 9.59
N ILE A 297 34.03 1.70 8.58
CA ILE A 297 32.77 1.97 7.89
C ILE A 297 31.69 1.09 8.53
N MET A 298 30.72 1.72 9.21
CA MET A 298 29.53 1.02 9.67
C MET A 298 28.70 0.58 8.48
N GLU A 299 28.29 -0.69 8.44
CA GLU A 299 27.35 -1.18 7.44
C GLU A 299 26.08 -0.34 7.48
N ARG A 300 25.73 0.26 6.34
CA ARG A 300 24.53 1.06 6.21
C ARG A 300 23.37 0.12 5.93
N GLN A 301 22.49 -0.07 6.91
CA GLN A 301 21.23 -0.78 6.69
C GLN A 301 20.47 -0.12 5.55
N LEU A 302 20.21 -0.86 4.47
CA LEU A 302 19.40 -0.42 3.35
C LEU A 302 17.99 -1.03 3.50
N ILE A 303 16.96 -0.22 3.29
CA ILE A 303 15.55 -0.63 3.40
C ILE A 303 14.75 -0.05 2.24
N PRO A 304 13.74 -0.76 1.73
CA PRO A 304 12.74 -0.15 0.85
C PRO A 304 11.94 0.91 1.62
N ARG A 305 11.39 1.88 0.91
CA ARG A 305 10.61 2.95 1.52
C ARG A 305 9.52 3.46 0.59
N LEU A 306 8.37 3.76 1.19
CA LEU A 306 7.33 4.56 0.55
C LEU A 306 7.72 6.04 0.66
N VAL A 307 7.90 6.69 -0.48
CA VAL A 307 8.06 8.13 -0.58
C VAL A 307 6.68 8.78 -0.47
N ASN A 308 6.57 9.80 0.37
CA ASN A 308 5.32 10.53 0.67
C ASN A 308 4.16 9.62 1.15
N PRO A 309 4.37 8.75 2.16
CA PRO A 309 3.38 7.76 2.59
C PRO A 309 2.05 8.37 3.05
N GLU A 310 2.05 9.62 3.49
CA GLU A 310 0.85 10.38 3.86
C GLU A 310 -0.15 10.54 2.71
N LYS A 311 0.33 10.51 1.46
CA LYS A 311 -0.52 10.64 0.27
C LYS A 311 -1.34 9.37 -0.02
N ASN A 312 -1.06 8.25 0.64
CA ASN A 312 -1.82 7.01 0.49
C ASN A 312 -3.26 7.13 1.01
N ASN A 313 -3.51 8.05 1.97
CA ASN A 313 -4.84 8.30 2.53
C ASN A 313 -5.63 9.42 1.81
N ALA A 314 -5.07 10.04 0.77
CA ALA A 314 -5.75 11.08 0.02
C ALA A 314 -6.87 10.47 -0.84
N LEU A 315 -8.11 10.52 -0.33
CA LEU A 315 -9.33 10.24 -1.10
C LEU A 315 -9.52 11.37 -2.11
N GLU A 316 -8.96 11.19 -3.30
CA GLU A 316 -9.15 12.14 -4.38
C GLU A 316 -10.57 12.01 -4.95
N LYS A 317 -11.32 13.11 -4.87
CA LYS A 317 -12.67 13.17 -5.40
C LYS A 317 -12.60 13.28 -6.91
N LEU A 318 -12.92 12.19 -7.60
CA LEU A 318 -13.04 12.19 -9.06
C LEU A 318 -13.94 13.33 -9.53
N SER A 319 -13.56 13.97 -10.64
CA SER A 319 -14.37 15.01 -11.25
C SER A 319 -15.77 14.47 -11.55
N LYS A 320 -16.80 15.22 -11.16
CA LYS A 320 -18.20 14.82 -11.39
C LYS A 320 -18.41 14.61 -12.88
N SER A 321 -19.00 13.48 -13.27
CA SER A 321 -19.41 13.24 -14.65
C SER A 321 -20.32 14.38 -15.10
N VAL A 322 -20.00 14.97 -16.25
CA VAL A 322 -20.82 16.02 -16.83
C VAL A 322 -22.10 15.35 -17.32
N VAL A 323 -23.22 15.62 -16.66
CA VAL A 323 -24.53 15.20 -17.17
C VAL A 323 -24.76 15.99 -18.44
N LYS A 324 -24.56 15.36 -19.60
CA LYS A 324 -25.03 15.91 -20.88
C LYS A 324 -26.54 15.81 -20.86
N THR A 325 -27.22 16.88 -20.46
CA THR A 325 -28.61 17.08 -20.87
C THR A 325 -28.59 17.33 -22.37
N LEU A 326 -29.03 16.35 -23.16
CA LEU A 326 -29.40 16.59 -24.54
C LEU A 326 -30.50 17.65 -24.52
N LEU A 327 -30.25 18.76 -25.24
CA LEU A 327 -31.22 19.80 -25.52
C LEU A 327 -31.38 19.86 -27.03
#